data_AF-A0A6U0T9C7-F1
#
_entry.id   AF-A0A6U0T9C7-F1
#
_cell.length_a   1.000
_cell.length_b   1.000
_cell.length_c   1.000
_cell.angle_alpha   90.00
_cell.angle_beta   90.00
_cell.angle_gamma   90.00
#
_symmetry.space_group_name_H-M   'P 1'
#
loop_
_entity.id
_entity.type
_entity.pdbx_description
1 polymer ?
#
loop_
_entity_poly.entity_id
_entity_poly.type
_entity_poly.pdbx_seq_one_letter_code
_entity_poly.pdbx_strand_id
1 'polypeptide(L)'
;KKVKLLSSVVKSLTKDDDVQLVGSTALAHALVLRADAHLEIIPSKVKEALEDIDKAIDIDTINGKAWRIKADAEELAGNFDAAVDALLSWSEANPDMLTKAKKEISRLRIHRSTSLSR
;
A
#
# COMPACT_ATOMS: atom_id res chain seq x y z
N LYS A 1 -6.48 -17.59 -6.20
CA LYS A 1 -5.35 -18.07 -7.06
C LYS A 1 -4.20 -17.05 -7.11
N LYS A 2 -4.46 -15.76 -7.38
CA LYS A 2 -3.47 -14.65 -7.45
C LYS A 2 -2.58 -14.54 -6.20
N VAL A 3 -3.17 -14.40 -5.02
CA VAL A 3 -2.43 -14.31 -3.73
C VAL A 3 -1.49 -15.50 -3.52
N LYS A 4 -1.94 -16.74 -3.75
CA LYS A 4 -1.10 -17.93 -3.57
C LYS A 4 0.14 -17.92 -4.47
N LEU A 5 0.00 -17.47 -5.72
CA LEU A 5 1.13 -17.33 -6.65
C LEU A 5 2.11 -16.27 -6.15
N LEU A 6 1.61 -15.09 -5.78
CA LEU A 6 2.41 -13.99 -5.26
C LEU A 6 3.11 -14.36 -3.95
N SER A 7 2.46 -15.12 -3.07
CA SER A 7 3.10 -15.65 -1.86
C SER A 7 4.24 -16.62 -2.16
N SER A 8 4.10 -17.44 -3.21
CA SER A 8 5.20 -18.29 -3.65
C SER A 8 6.36 -17.47 -4.21
N VAL A 9 6.08 -16.41 -4.97
CA VAL A 9 7.12 -15.51 -5.53
C VAL A 9 7.85 -14.81 -4.40
N VAL A 10 7.14 -14.18 -3.47
CA VAL A 10 7.75 -13.52 -2.31
C VAL A 10 8.60 -14.51 -1.51
N LYS A 11 8.09 -15.72 -1.23
CA LYS A 11 8.85 -16.75 -0.52
C LYS A 11 10.16 -17.11 -1.23
N SER A 12 10.15 -17.21 -2.56
CA SER A 12 11.35 -17.49 -3.34
C SER A 12 12.35 -16.34 -3.31
N LEU A 13 11.86 -15.09 -3.34
CA LEU A 13 12.69 -13.88 -3.28
C LEU A 13 13.28 -13.62 -1.89
N THR A 14 12.69 -14.19 -0.84
CA THR A 14 13.17 -14.11 0.55
C THR A 14 13.85 -15.39 1.01
N LYS A 15 14.11 -16.36 0.13
CA LYS A 15 14.70 -17.64 0.52
C LYS A 15 16.21 -17.47 0.77
N ASP A 16 16.68 -18.07 1.85
CA ASP A 16 18.09 -18.23 2.25
C ASP A 16 18.84 -16.97 2.73
N ASP A 17 18.14 -15.96 3.27
CA ASP A 17 18.73 -14.69 3.73
C ASP A 17 19.75 -14.11 2.74
N ASP A 18 19.55 -14.41 1.44
CA ASP A 18 20.45 -14.02 0.39
C ASP A 18 20.31 -12.51 0.21
N VAL A 19 21.24 -11.78 0.85
CA VAL A 19 21.17 -10.34 1.13
C VAL A 19 20.93 -9.53 -0.15
N GLN A 20 21.28 -10.07 -1.31
CA GLN A 20 21.07 -9.42 -2.61
C GLN A 20 19.60 -9.32 -3.03
N LEU A 21 18.73 -10.24 -2.63
CA LEU A 21 17.34 -10.27 -3.11
C LEU A 21 16.33 -9.67 -2.13
N VAL A 22 16.66 -9.67 -0.83
CA VAL A 22 15.81 -9.11 0.24
C VAL A 22 15.66 -7.58 0.11
N GLY A 23 16.65 -6.89 -0.47
CA GLY A 23 16.58 -5.45 -0.78
C GLY A 23 16.22 -5.14 -2.24
N SER A 24 15.77 -6.13 -3.02
CA SER A 24 15.56 -5.94 -4.45
C SER A 24 14.24 -5.22 -4.76
N THR A 25 14.26 -4.33 -5.76
CA THR A 25 13.04 -3.71 -6.29
C THR A 25 12.05 -4.74 -6.85
N ALA A 26 12.52 -5.93 -7.24
CA ALA A 26 11.66 -7.05 -7.63
C ALA A 26 10.83 -7.58 -6.44
N LEU A 27 11.43 -7.68 -5.24
CA LEU A 27 10.70 -8.02 -4.03
C LEU A 27 9.70 -6.93 -3.65
N ALA A 28 10.11 -5.65 -3.70
CA ALA A 28 9.19 -4.53 -3.45
C ALA A 28 7.96 -4.60 -4.38
N HIS A 29 8.18 -4.80 -5.69
CA HIS A 29 7.08 -4.97 -6.64
C HIS A 29 6.20 -6.20 -6.34
N ALA A 30 6.79 -7.33 -5.98
CA ALA A 30 6.02 -8.54 -5.64
C ALA A 30 5.14 -8.34 -4.39
N LEU A 31 5.67 -7.64 -3.38
CA LEU A 31 4.94 -7.26 -2.17
C LEU A 31 3.78 -6.31 -2.49
N VAL A 32 4.02 -5.26 -3.28
CA VAL A 32 2.98 -4.33 -3.75
C VAL A 32 1.84 -5.07 -4.45
N LEU A 33 2.16 -5.99 -5.37
CA LEU A 33 1.15 -6.78 -6.07
C LEU A 33 0.38 -7.72 -5.15
N ARG A 34 1.04 -8.25 -4.11
CA ARG A 34 0.40 -9.16 -3.14
C ARG A 34 -0.55 -8.40 -2.22
N ALA A 35 -0.14 -7.22 -1.76
CA ALA A 35 -1.01 -6.31 -1.01
C ALA A 35 -2.25 -5.92 -1.81
N ASP A 36 -2.08 -5.52 -3.07
CA ASP A 36 -3.17 -5.22 -4.01
C ASP A 36 -4.17 -6.38 -4.08
N ALA A 37 -3.64 -7.60 -4.24
CA ALA A 37 -4.45 -8.82 -4.31
C ALA A 37 -5.12 -9.19 -2.97
N HIS A 38 -4.57 -8.78 -1.82
CA HIS A 38 -5.22 -8.95 -0.52
C HIS A 38 -6.45 -8.05 -0.40
N LEU A 39 -6.32 -6.78 -0.80
CA LEU A 39 -7.43 -5.81 -0.76
C LEU A 39 -8.56 -6.17 -1.74
N GLU A 40 -8.24 -6.75 -2.90
CA GLU A 40 -9.24 -7.20 -3.88
C GLU A 40 -10.14 -8.34 -3.37
N ILE A 41 -9.65 -9.21 -2.49
CA ILE A 41 -10.33 -10.46 -2.14
C ILE A 41 -11.27 -10.29 -0.95
N ILE A 42 -10.79 -9.76 0.19
CA ILE A 42 -11.63 -9.54 1.39
C ILE A 42 -11.07 -8.36 2.21
N PRO A 43 -11.93 -7.45 2.74
CA PRO A 43 -11.50 -6.39 3.66
C PRO A 43 -10.78 -6.88 4.94
N SER A 44 -10.96 -8.14 5.34
CA SER A 44 -10.28 -8.73 6.50
C SER A 44 -8.78 -8.97 6.30
N LYS A 45 -8.26 -8.75 5.07
CA LYS A 45 -6.84 -8.88 4.72
C LYS A 45 -6.09 -7.55 4.65
N VAL A 46 -6.70 -6.49 5.16
CA VAL A 46 -6.08 -5.16 5.25
C VAL A 46 -4.78 -5.20 6.06
N LYS A 47 -4.72 -5.99 7.15
CA LYS A 47 -3.50 -6.11 7.96
C LYS A 47 -2.34 -6.69 7.14
N GLU A 48 -2.57 -7.81 6.47
CA GLU A 48 -1.52 -8.43 5.65
C GLU A 48 -1.14 -7.58 4.43
N ALA A 49 -2.07 -6.78 3.89
CA ALA A 49 -1.76 -5.80 2.85
C ALA A 49 -0.83 -4.70 3.39
N LEU A 50 -1.12 -4.14 4.57
CA LEU A 50 -0.26 -3.12 5.19
C LEU A 50 1.14 -3.66 5.50
N GLU A 51 1.24 -4.88 6.05
CA GLU A 51 2.54 -5.52 6.31
C GLU A 51 3.40 -5.69 5.04
N ASP A 52 2.77 -6.01 3.91
CA ASP A 52 3.45 -6.12 2.62
C ASP A 52 3.88 -4.74 2.09
N ILE A 53 3.03 -3.74 2.25
CA ILE A 53 3.29 -2.38 1.76
C ILE A 53 4.38 -1.69 2.56
N ASP A 54 4.38 -1.82 3.88
CA ASP A 54 5.43 -1.22 4.72
C ASP A 54 6.80 -1.78 4.34
N LYS A 55 6.91 -3.11 4.16
CA LYS A 55 8.13 -3.74 3.65
C LYS A 55 8.50 -3.28 2.26
N ALA A 56 7.52 -3.10 1.36
CA ALA A 56 7.80 -2.63 0.01
C ALA A 56 8.34 -1.20 -0.01
N ILE A 57 7.80 -0.33 0.84
CA ILE A 57 8.24 1.07 0.99
C ILE A 57 9.63 1.14 1.61
N ASP A 58 9.94 0.28 2.59
CA ASP A 58 11.27 0.19 3.19
C ASP A 58 12.35 -0.20 2.17
N ILE A 59 11.99 -1.00 1.16
CA ILE A 59 12.88 -1.41 0.07
C ILE A 59 12.94 -0.34 -1.04
N ASP A 60 11.79 0.20 -1.45
CA ASP A 60 11.66 1.17 -2.55
C ASP A 60 10.69 2.29 -2.18
N THR A 61 11.26 3.34 -1.60
CA THR A 61 10.53 4.52 -1.11
C THR A 61 9.90 5.35 -2.23
N ILE A 62 10.34 5.20 -3.48
CA ILE A 62 9.89 5.99 -4.63
C ILE A 62 8.71 5.30 -5.34
N ASN A 63 8.34 4.08 -4.92
CA ASN A 63 7.25 3.34 -5.54
C ASN A 63 5.88 3.98 -5.27
N GLY A 64 5.44 4.84 -6.20
CA GLY A 64 4.14 5.49 -6.17
C GLY A 64 2.96 4.52 -5.99
N LYS A 65 3.03 3.33 -6.58
CA LYS A 65 1.97 2.34 -6.45
C LYS A 65 1.86 1.83 -5.01
N ALA A 66 2.99 1.66 -4.30
CA ALA A 66 3.00 1.25 -2.90
C ALA A 66 2.26 2.26 -2.02
N TRP A 67 2.55 3.55 -2.18
CA TRP A 67 1.87 4.63 -1.46
C TRP A 67 0.37 4.69 -1.76
N ARG A 68 -0.02 4.49 -3.03
CA ARG A 68 -1.44 4.47 -3.40
C ARG A 68 -2.19 3.31 -2.76
N ILE A 69 -1.59 2.11 -2.70
CA ILE A 69 -2.20 0.96 -2.03
C ILE A 69 -2.23 1.14 -0.51
N LYS A 70 -1.19 1.76 0.09
CA LYS A 70 -1.20 2.12 1.51
C LYS A 70 -2.41 2.96 1.86
N ALA A 71 -2.70 3.98 1.05
CA ALA A 71 -3.86 4.85 1.25
C ALA A 71 -5.19 4.08 1.24
N ASP A 72 -5.38 3.15 0.30
CA ASP A 72 -6.60 2.32 0.26
C ASP A 72 -6.70 1.40 1.48
N ALA A 73 -5.59 0.77 1.87
CA ALA A 73 -5.55 -0.13 3.01
C ALA A 73 -5.87 0.61 4.33
N GLU A 74 -5.27 1.78 4.55
CA GLU A 74 -5.53 2.62 5.73
C GLU A 74 -6.97 3.16 5.75
N GLU A 75 -7.53 3.54 4.60
CA GLU A 75 -8.93 3.93 4.51
C GLU A 75 -9.86 2.76 4.90
N LEU A 76 -9.60 1.56 4.38
CA LEU A 76 -10.35 0.35 4.73
C LEU A 76 -10.18 -0.03 6.20
N ALA A 77 -9.04 0.28 6.82
CA ALA A 77 -8.82 0.14 8.26
C ALA A 77 -9.55 1.21 9.10
N GLY A 78 -10.10 2.26 8.48
CA GLY A 78 -10.68 3.42 9.15
C GLY A 78 -9.66 4.46 9.63
N ASN A 79 -8.39 4.29 9.28
CA ASN A 79 -7.28 5.17 9.65
C ASN A 79 -7.15 6.33 8.66
N PHE A 80 -8.14 7.24 8.65
CA PHE A 80 -8.22 8.30 7.64
C PHE A 80 -7.02 9.26 7.63
N ASP A 81 -6.36 9.48 8.77
CA ASP A 81 -5.17 10.34 8.84
C ASP A 81 -3.98 9.68 8.12
N ALA A 82 -3.71 8.40 8.40
CA ALA A 82 -2.68 7.63 7.73
C ALA A 82 -2.95 7.49 6.22
N ALA A 83 -4.22 7.35 5.82
CA ALA A 83 -4.61 7.33 4.42
C ALA A 83 -4.31 8.67 3.71
N VAL A 84 -4.52 9.80 4.39
CA VAL A 84 -4.17 11.13 3.86
C VAL A 84 -2.65 11.28 3.71
N ASP A 85 -1.87 10.86 4.69
CA ASP A 85 -0.40 10.93 4.64
C ASP A 85 0.18 10.07 3.51
N ALA A 86 -0.41 8.89 3.28
CA ALA A 86 -0.06 8.03 2.15
C ALA A 86 -0.41 8.68 0.79
N LEU A 87 -1.54 9.39 0.68
CA LEU A 87 -1.90 10.12 -0.55
C LEU A 87 -0.97 11.32 -0.81
N LEU A 88 -0.46 11.98 0.23
CA LEU A 88 0.55 13.02 0.10
C LEU A 88 1.85 12.44 -0.46
N SER A 89 2.34 11.37 0.16
CA SER A 89 3.54 10.65 -0.29
C SER A 89 3.40 10.13 -1.73
N TRP A 90 2.22 9.63 -2.09
CA TRP A 90 1.91 9.22 -3.47
C TRP A 90 2.03 10.38 -4.47
N SER A 91 1.54 11.57 -4.09
CA SER A 91 1.64 12.77 -4.94
C SER A 91 3.03 13.35 -5.05
N GLU A 92 3.87 13.18 -4.02
CA GLU A 92 5.28 13.57 -4.04
C GLU A 92 6.08 12.64 -4.98
N ALA A 93 5.81 11.33 -4.93
CA ALA A 93 6.39 10.36 -5.85
C ALA A 93 5.87 10.48 -7.29
N ASN A 94 4.67 11.05 -7.49
CA ASN A 94 4.02 11.22 -8.80
C ASN A 94 3.38 12.61 -8.90
N PRO A 95 4.15 13.65 -9.25
CA PRO A 95 3.63 15.02 -9.32
C PRO A 95 2.39 15.17 -10.21
N ASP A 96 2.29 14.37 -11.27
CA ASP A 96 1.14 14.30 -12.20
C ASP A 96 -0.17 13.92 -11.49
N MET A 97 -0.06 13.20 -10.38
CA MET A 97 -1.18 12.72 -9.57
C MET A 97 -1.64 13.72 -8.51
N LEU A 98 -0.95 14.86 -8.35
CA LEU A 98 -1.24 15.86 -7.31
C LEU A 98 -2.71 16.30 -7.29
N THR A 99 -3.29 16.58 -8.45
CA THR A 99 -4.71 16.98 -8.56
C THR A 99 -5.65 15.88 -8.09
N LYS A 100 -5.33 14.62 -8.42
CA LYS A 100 -6.11 13.45 -8.01
C LYS A 100 -5.97 13.20 -6.50
N ALA A 101 -4.75 13.25 -5.97
CA ALA A 101 -4.48 13.12 -4.54
C ALA A 101 -5.24 14.16 -3.72
N LYS A 102 -5.21 15.44 -4.12
CA LYS A 102 -5.98 16.51 -3.45
C LYS A 102 -7.48 16.21 -3.38
N LYS A 103 -8.05 15.68 -4.47
CA LYS A 103 -9.47 15.30 -4.52
C LYS A 103 -9.78 14.16 -3.54
N GLU A 104 -8.95 13.12 -3.51
CA GLU A 104 -9.12 11.99 -2.58
C GLU A 104 -8.93 12.41 -1.12
N ILE A 105 -7.91 13.22 -0.80
CA ILE A 105 -7.70 13.79 0.54
C ILE A 105 -8.92 14.59 1.01
N SER A 106 -9.49 15.41 0.12
CA SER A 106 -10.68 16.20 0.42
C SER A 106 -11.88 15.30 0.74
N ARG A 107 -12.07 14.22 -0.03
CA ARG A 107 -13.12 13.20 0.23
C ARG A 107 -12.92 12.54 1.60
N LEU A 108 -11.71 12.10 1.93
CA LEU A 108 -11.40 11.42 3.20
C LEU A 108 -11.66 12.33 4.41
N ARG A 109 -11.26 13.60 4.33
CA ARG A 109 -11.49 14.58 5.41
C ARG A 109 -12.98 14.80 5.70
N ILE A 110 -13.80 14.88 4.64
CA ILE A 110 -15.26 14.98 4.80
C ILE A 110 -15.82 13.71 5.44
N HIS A 111 -15.41 12.54 4.94
CA HIS A 111 -15.89 11.25 5.46
C HIS A 111 -15.56 11.08 6.95
N ARG A 112 -14.31 11.40 7.34
CA ARG A 112 -13.87 11.43 8.75
C ARG A 112 -14.72 12.39 9.59
N SER A 113 -14.99 13.60 9.11
CA SER A 113 -15.83 14.55 9.84
C SER A 113 -17.25 14.04 10.05
N THR A 114 -17.82 13.33 9.06
CA THR A 114 -19.16 12.75 9.16
C THR A 114 -19.23 11.48 10.01
N SER A 115 -18.13 10.73 10.14
CA SER A 115 -18.08 9.54 11.00
C SER A 115 -17.90 9.90 12.48
N LEU A 116 -17.20 10.99 12.79
CA LEU A 116 -16.99 11.48 14.16
C LEU A 116 -18.18 12.25 14.76
N SER A 117 -19.16 12.64 13.93
CA SER A 117 -20.34 13.42 14.34
C SER A 117 -21.60 12.57 14.56
N ARG A 118 -21.48 11.24 14.51
CA ARG A 118 -22.55 10.27 14.78
C ARG A 118 -22.29 9.54 16.09
#